data_AF-A0A5N5FH19-F1
#
_entry.id   AF-A0A5N5FH19-F1
#
_cell.length_a   1.000
_cell.length_b   1.000
_cell.length_c   1.000
_cell.angle_alpha   90.00
_cell.angle_beta   90.00
_cell.angle_gamma   90.00
#
_symmetry.space_group_name_H-M   'P 1'
#
loop_
_entity.id
_entity.type
_entity.pdbx_description
1 polymer ?
#
loop_
_entity_poly.entity_id
_entity_poly.type
_entity_poly.pdbx_seq_one_letter_code
_entity_poly.pdbx_strand_id
1 'polypeptide(L)'
;MRREISVLLQPRSLIVCFVLAIFLIFVFSSTHKKEEAQIEEVPEITHRVFLDIDIDGQHLGRIVIGLYGEVVPKTVENFRALCTGEKGKGVKGKLLHYKGIPFHRIVSGFMIQGGDIVSRDGKGYESIYGSTFPDENFRVKHSHAGVVSMVNSGPDSNGSQFFITTIKASWLDGEHVVFGKVIQGMDTVYTIEGGAGTYSGKPRKKVVIAESGEIPKSQWDEES
;
A
#
# COMPACT_ATOMS: atom_id res chain seq x y z
N MET A 1 -34.20 55.35 46.89
CA MET A 1 -33.10 55.07 45.97
C MET A 1 -33.18 53.61 45.53
N ARG A 2 -34.00 53.28 44.51
CA ARG A 2 -34.13 51.90 43.98
C ARG A 2 -33.09 51.71 42.89
N ARG A 3 -32.21 50.73 43.02
CA ARG A 3 -31.30 50.29 41.96
C ARG A 3 -32.11 49.48 40.95
N GLU A 4 -32.21 49.95 39.72
CA GLU A 4 -32.73 49.15 38.62
C GLU A 4 -31.72 48.05 38.30
N ILE A 5 -32.12 46.80 38.52
CA ILE A 5 -31.35 45.64 38.06
C ILE A 5 -31.54 45.60 36.55
N SER A 6 -30.43 45.79 35.82
CA SER A 6 -30.37 45.62 34.37
C SER A 6 -31.16 44.39 33.93
N VAL A 7 -32.05 44.56 32.95
CA VAL A 7 -32.92 43.49 32.37
C VAL A 7 -32.11 42.26 31.94
N LEU A 8 -30.80 42.44 31.71
CA LEU A 8 -29.84 41.38 31.39
C LEU A 8 -29.63 40.37 32.54
N LEU A 9 -29.81 40.77 33.80
CA LEU A 9 -29.58 39.94 35.00
C LEU A 9 -30.86 39.27 35.53
N GLN A 10 -31.98 39.36 34.80
CA GLN A 10 -33.18 38.63 35.18
C GLN A 10 -33.02 37.13 34.84
N PRO A 11 -33.42 36.20 35.74
CA PRO A 11 -33.20 34.76 35.56
C PRO A 11 -33.81 34.20 34.27
N ARG A 12 -34.86 34.84 33.74
CA ARG A 12 -35.46 34.50 32.44
C ARG A 12 -34.57 34.84 31.24
N SER A 13 -33.87 35.98 31.26
CA SER A 13 -32.91 36.35 30.20
C SER A 13 -31.70 35.42 30.17
N LEU A 14 -31.21 35.01 31.35
CA LEU A 14 -30.09 34.07 31.47
C LEU A 14 -30.41 32.68 30.89
N ILE A 15 -31.62 32.17 31.11
CA ILE A 15 -32.07 30.89 30.53
C ILE A 15 -32.15 30.99 29.00
N VAL A 16 -32.69 32.10 28.46
CA VAL A 16 -32.78 32.33 27.01
C VAL A 16 -31.38 32.39 26.38
N CYS A 17 -30.43 33.09 27.00
CA CYS A 17 -29.04 33.14 26.54
C CYS A 17 -28.36 31.76 26.57
N PHE A 18 -28.63 30.94 27.59
CA PHE A 18 -28.05 29.60 27.71
C PHE A 18 -28.60 28.62 26.67
N VAL A 19 -29.91 28.67 26.39
CA VAL A 19 -30.54 27.86 25.33
C VAL A 19 -30.05 28.27 23.95
N LEU A 20 -29.89 29.57 23.68
CA LEU A 20 -29.31 30.07 22.42
C LEU A 20 -27.85 29.65 22.26
N ALA A 21 -27.06 29.64 23.33
CA ALA A 21 -25.67 29.17 23.29
C ALA A 21 -25.59 27.66 23.00
N ILE A 22 -26.44 26.84 23.63
CA ILE A 22 -26.52 25.40 23.33
C ILE A 22 -26.98 25.16 21.90
N PHE A 23 -27.98 25.91 21.41
CA PHE A 23 -28.45 25.79 20.04
C PHE A 23 -27.35 26.19 19.04
N LEU A 24 -26.59 27.26 19.33
CA LEU A 24 -25.43 27.65 18.53
C LEU A 24 -24.34 26.58 18.55
N ILE A 25 -24.01 26.00 19.71
CA ILE A 25 -23.02 24.89 19.81
C ILE A 25 -23.51 23.65 19.07
N PHE A 26 -24.81 23.35 19.11
CA PHE A 26 -25.40 22.21 18.43
C PHE A 26 -25.43 22.44 16.91
N VAL A 27 -25.80 23.64 16.45
CA VAL A 27 -25.72 24.05 15.04
C VAL A 27 -24.26 24.03 14.57
N PHE A 28 -23.32 24.55 15.37
CA PHE A 28 -21.88 24.56 15.05
C PHE A 28 -21.30 23.13 15.00
N SER A 29 -21.74 22.25 15.91
CA SER A 29 -21.39 20.82 15.90
C SER A 29 -22.01 20.08 14.71
N SER A 30 -23.26 20.42 14.34
CA SER A 30 -23.93 19.87 13.15
C SER A 30 -23.29 20.35 11.85
N THR A 31 -22.77 21.58 11.81
CA THR A 31 -22.03 22.08 10.64
C THR A 31 -20.63 21.47 10.51
N HIS A 32 -20.02 21.02 11.61
CA HIS A 32 -18.70 20.36 11.57
C HIS A 32 -18.73 18.86 11.22
N LYS A 33 -19.92 18.26 11.05
CA LYS A 33 -20.06 16.82 10.78
C LYS A 33 -20.43 16.47 9.33
N LYS A 34 -20.05 17.33 8.39
CA LYS A 34 -20.07 17.02 6.96
C LYS A 34 -18.64 16.66 6.53
N GLU A 35 -18.21 15.44 6.85
CA GLU A 35 -17.12 14.82 6.09
C GLU A 35 -17.64 14.66 4.67
N GLU A 36 -17.16 15.51 3.76
CA GLU A 36 -17.27 15.25 2.34
C GLU A 36 -16.65 13.89 2.08
N ALA A 37 -17.46 12.93 1.64
CA ALA A 37 -16.96 11.68 1.09
C ALA A 37 -16.14 12.05 -0.16
N GLN A 38 -14.85 12.30 0.03
CA GLN A 38 -13.92 12.44 -1.08
C GLN A 38 -13.93 11.11 -1.83
N ILE A 39 -14.41 11.13 -3.06
CA ILE A 39 -14.32 9.98 -3.96
C ILE A 39 -12.83 9.72 -4.15
N GLU A 40 -12.32 8.68 -3.49
CA GLU A 40 -10.93 8.24 -3.66
C GLU A 40 -10.82 7.76 -5.11
N GLU A 41 -10.31 8.63 -5.98
CA GLU A 41 -10.18 8.37 -7.40
C GLU A 41 -9.19 7.21 -7.58
N VAL A 42 -9.72 6.03 -7.90
CA VAL A 42 -8.90 4.82 -8.08
C VAL A 42 -8.01 5.05 -9.31
N PRO A 43 -6.67 5.04 -9.17
CA PRO A 43 -5.79 5.27 -10.29
C PRO A 43 -5.99 4.25 -11.42
N GLU A 44 -5.84 4.70 -12.66
CA GLU A 44 -5.91 3.83 -13.83
C GLU A 44 -4.77 2.79 -13.82
N ILE A 45 -5.11 1.56 -14.23
CA ILE A 45 -4.16 0.46 -14.36
C ILE A 45 -3.57 0.52 -15.77
N THR A 46 -2.29 0.86 -15.89
CA THR A 46 -1.61 0.99 -17.19
C THR A 46 -0.82 -0.25 -17.58
N HIS A 47 -0.42 -1.07 -16.61
CA HIS A 47 0.30 -2.33 -16.79
C HIS A 47 -0.27 -3.42 -15.88
N ARG A 48 -0.18 -4.68 -16.30
CA ARG A 48 -0.48 -5.87 -15.48
C ARG A 48 0.75 -6.76 -15.42
N VAL A 49 1.11 -7.21 -14.23
CA VAL A 49 2.21 -8.15 -14.01
C VAL A 49 1.72 -9.32 -13.17
N PHE A 50 2.39 -10.46 -13.25
CA PHE A 50 2.04 -11.64 -12.48
C PHE A 50 3.22 -12.15 -11.65
N LEU A 51 2.89 -12.79 -10.53
CA LEU A 51 3.80 -13.55 -9.67
C LEU A 51 3.17 -14.93 -9.44
N ASP A 52 3.81 -15.98 -9.95
CA ASP A 52 3.46 -17.37 -9.64
C ASP A 52 4.17 -17.77 -8.36
N ILE A 53 3.43 -18.33 -7.40
CA ILE A 53 3.93 -18.55 -6.05
C ILE A 53 4.05 -20.03 -5.75
N ASP A 54 5.18 -20.40 -5.17
CA ASP A 54 5.40 -21.70 -4.55
C ASP A 54 5.52 -21.55 -3.02
N ILE A 55 4.97 -22.52 -2.28
CA ILE A 55 5.16 -22.69 -0.85
C ILE A 55 5.75 -24.07 -0.55
N ASP A 56 6.91 -24.09 0.11
CA ASP A 56 7.71 -25.31 0.36
C ASP A 56 7.93 -26.18 -0.91
N GLY A 57 8.05 -25.52 -2.06
CA GLY A 57 8.30 -26.16 -3.36
C GLY A 57 7.04 -26.71 -4.06
N GLN A 58 5.85 -26.42 -3.54
CA GLN A 58 4.58 -26.75 -4.19
C GLN A 58 3.93 -25.48 -4.74
N HIS A 59 3.43 -25.57 -5.98
CA HIS A 59 2.72 -24.46 -6.60
C HIS A 59 1.43 -24.14 -5.85
N LEU A 60 1.31 -22.88 -5.42
CA LEU A 60 0.19 -22.37 -4.65
C LEU A 60 -0.84 -21.67 -5.54
N GLY A 61 -0.39 -20.81 -6.43
CA GLY A 61 -1.26 -20.01 -7.29
C GLY A 61 -0.57 -18.77 -7.86
N ARG A 62 -1.34 -17.95 -8.58
CA ARG A 62 -0.89 -16.73 -9.26
C ARG A 62 -1.47 -15.49 -8.58
N ILE A 63 -0.64 -14.47 -8.41
CA ILE A 63 -1.05 -13.11 -8.03
C ILE A 63 -0.89 -12.23 -9.26
N VAL A 64 -1.96 -11.54 -9.67
CA VAL A 64 -1.91 -10.54 -10.75
C VAL A 64 -2.04 -9.15 -10.13
N ILE A 65 -1.10 -8.27 -10.49
CA ILE A 65 -0.99 -6.92 -9.95
C ILE A 65 -1.20 -5.92 -11.09
N GLY A 66 -2.14 -5.00 -10.90
CA GLY A 66 -2.29 -3.81 -11.74
C GLY A 66 -1.43 -2.67 -11.23
N LEU A 67 -0.71 -2.00 -12.13
CA LEU A 67 0.26 -0.94 -11.81
C LEU A 67 -0.23 0.44 -12.28
N TYR A 68 0.05 1.46 -11.46
CA TYR A 68 -0.44 2.84 -11.65
C TYR A 68 0.57 3.73 -12.40
N GLY A 69 0.88 3.36 -13.65
CA GLY A 69 1.99 3.99 -14.39
C GLY A 69 1.79 5.47 -14.75
N GLU A 70 0.57 6.00 -14.76
CA GLU A 70 0.37 7.45 -14.90
C GLU A 70 0.64 8.23 -13.60
N VAL A 71 0.57 7.57 -12.44
CA VAL A 71 0.74 8.23 -11.14
C VAL A 71 2.17 8.15 -10.65
N VAL A 72 2.82 7.01 -10.84
CA VAL A 72 4.20 6.74 -10.40
C VAL A 72 4.97 5.96 -11.49
N PRO A 73 5.19 6.55 -12.68
CA PRO A 73 5.79 5.87 -13.83
C PRO A 73 7.16 5.26 -13.54
N LYS A 74 8.01 5.94 -12.76
CA LYS A 74 9.36 5.45 -12.45
C LYS A 74 9.31 4.24 -11.51
N THR A 75 8.44 4.29 -10.51
CA THR A 75 8.24 3.18 -9.57
C THR A 75 7.64 1.97 -10.29
N VAL A 76 6.68 2.20 -11.19
CA VAL A 76 6.05 1.16 -12.01
C VAL A 76 7.05 0.52 -12.97
N GLU A 77 7.83 1.30 -13.71
CA GLU A 77 8.83 0.75 -14.64
C GLU A 77 9.88 -0.09 -13.91
N ASN A 78 10.30 0.33 -12.71
CA ASN A 78 11.17 -0.49 -11.86
C ASN A 78 10.55 -1.85 -11.54
N PHE A 79 9.31 -1.85 -11.04
CA PHE A 79 8.65 -3.11 -10.65
C PHE A 79 8.37 -4.01 -11.84
N ARG A 80 7.87 -3.44 -12.95
CA ARG A 80 7.58 -4.16 -14.20
C ARG A 80 8.83 -4.82 -14.78
N ALA A 81 9.91 -4.07 -14.92
CA ALA A 81 11.17 -4.59 -15.45
C ALA A 81 11.81 -5.66 -14.53
N LEU A 82 11.64 -5.55 -13.21
CA LEU A 82 12.05 -6.59 -12.26
C LEU A 82 11.15 -7.84 -12.34
N CYS A 83 9.89 -7.72 -12.76
CA CYS A 83 9.06 -8.88 -13.05
C CYS A 83 9.51 -9.61 -14.33
N THR A 84 9.92 -8.87 -15.38
CA THR A 84 10.34 -9.47 -16.66
C THR A 84 11.79 -9.95 -16.69
N GLY A 85 12.66 -9.35 -15.87
CA GLY A 85 14.10 -9.63 -15.89
C GLY A 85 14.85 -9.01 -17.07
N GLU A 86 14.21 -8.15 -17.87
CA GLU A 86 14.74 -7.66 -19.15
C GLU A 86 16.02 -6.82 -19.02
N LYS A 87 16.30 -6.26 -17.84
CA LYS A 87 17.48 -5.40 -17.60
C LYS A 87 18.77 -6.19 -17.30
N GLY A 88 18.69 -7.53 -17.27
CA GLY A 88 19.87 -8.39 -17.10
C GLY A 88 20.49 -8.30 -15.70
N LYS A 89 21.81 -8.08 -15.61
CA LYS A 89 22.53 -8.00 -14.32
C LYS A 89 22.64 -6.56 -13.84
N GLY A 90 22.38 -6.36 -12.56
CA GLY A 90 22.57 -5.08 -11.87
C GLY A 90 24.04 -4.82 -11.50
N VAL A 91 24.27 -3.67 -10.90
CA VAL A 91 25.59 -3.20 -10.44
C VAL A 91 26.17 -4.08 -9.33
N LYS A 92 25.35 -4.82 -8.59
CA LYS A 92 25.82 -5.82 -7.59
C LYS A 92 26.02 -7.22 -8.18
N GLY A 93 25.95 -7.36 -9.50
CA GLY A 93 26.19 -8.61 -10.22
C GLY A 93 25.08 -9.66 -10.12
N LYS A 94 23.96 -9.33 -9.46
CA LYS A 94 22.75 -10.16 -9.38
C LYS A 94 21.83 -9.86 -10.55
N LEU A 95 20.97 -10.82 -10.91
CA LEU A 95 19.94 -10.59 -11.92
C LEU A 95 18.90 -9.62 -11.37
N LEU A 96 18.52 -8.63 -12.18
CA LEU A 96 17.42 -7.71 -11.90
C LEU A 96 16.09 -8.41 -12.22
N HIS A 97 15.75 -9.45 -11.46
CA HIS A 97 14.60 -10.31 -11.73
C HIS A 97 14.01 -10.89 -10.43
N TYR A 98 12.69 -10.86 -10.28
CA TYR A 98 11.96 -11.42 -9.13
C TYR A 98 11.81 -12.95 -9.16
N LYS A 99 11.99 -13.60 -10.30
CA LYS A 99 12.00 -15.06 -10.38
C LYS A 99 13.00 -15.69 -9.40
N GLY A 100 12.50 -16.59 -8.56
CA GLY A 100 13.25 -17.30 -7.52
C GLY A 100 13.50 -16.48 -6.25
N ILE A 101 12.92 -15.29 -6.11
CA ILE A 101 13.08 -14.42 -4.94
C ILE A 101 12.03 -14.78 -3.88
N PRO A 102 12.43 -14.93 -2.61
CA PRO A 102 11.51 -15.27 -1.54
C PRO A 102 10.70 -14.07 -1.04
N PHE A 103 9.54 -14.37 -0.46
CA PHE A 103 8.93 -13.48 0.53
C PHE A 103 9.62 -13.71 1.87
N HIS A 104 10.59 -12.86 2.20
CA HIS A 104 11.45 -13.00 3.38
C HIS A 104 10.81 -12.50 4.67
N ARG A 105 9.71 -11.73 4.59
CA ARG A 105 8.98 -11.23 5.76
C ARG A 105 7.47 -11.27 5.55
N ILE A 106 6.75 -12.02 6.38
CA ILE A 106 5.30 -12.23 6.29
C ILE A 106 4.71 -12.03 7.69
N VAL A 107 4.01 -10.91 7.89
CA VAL A 107 3.43 -10.54 9.19
C VAL A 107 1.92 -10.77 9.15
N SER A 108 1.45 -11.74 9.94
CA SER A 108 0.03 -12.08 10.03
C SER A 108 -0.80 -10.91 10.55
N GLY A 109 -1.89 -10.59 9.85
CA GLY A 109 -2.74 -9.43 10.10
C GLY A 109 -2.15 -8.11 9.60
N PHE A 110 -1.20 -8.14 8.66
CA PHE A 110 -0.56 -6.91 8.17
C PHE A 110 -0.19 -6.94 6.70
N MET A 111 0.84 -7.70 6.32
CA MET A 111 1.40 -7.66 4.96
C MET A 111 2.32 -8.85 4.67
N ILE A 112 2.59 -9.07 3.39
CA ILE A 112 3.62 -9.97 2.87
C ILE A 112 4.67 -9.15 2.12
N GLN A 113 5.95 -9.35 2.43
CA GLN A 113 7.08 -8.57 1.92
C GLN A 113 8.10 -9.49 1.25
N GLY A 114 8.55 -9.07 0.07
CA GLY A 114 9.53 -9.76 -0.74
C GLY A 114 10.38 -8.79 -1.56
N GLY A 115 10.95 -9.28 -2.66
CA GLY A 115 11.65 -8.44 -3.64
C GLY A 115 13.11 -8.12 -3.31
N ASP A 116 13.71 -8.74 -2.28
CA ASP A 116 15.16 -8.62 -2.07
C ASP A 116 15.91 -9.49 -3.10
N ILE A 117 16.22 -8.90 -4.25
CA ILE A 117 16.94 -9.55 -5.36
C ILE A 117 18.44 -9.76 -5.07
N VAL A 118 18.97 -9.13 -4.01
CA VAL A 118 20.41 -9.08 -3.74
C VAL A 118 20.82 -10.12 -2.71
N SER A 119 20.28 -9.97 -1.49
CA SER A 119 20.64 -10.76 -0.31
C SER A 119 19.60 -11.82 0.02
N ARG A 120 18.36 -11.64 -0.46
CA ARG A 120 17.21 -12.54 -0.24
C ARG A 120 16.80 -12.70 1.22
N ASP A 121 17.23 -11.78 2.09
CA ASP A 121 16.99 -11.81 3.54
C ASP A 121 16.38 -10.50 4.08
N GLY A 122 16.10 -9.54 3.19
CA GLY A 122 15.49 -8.24 3.48
C GLY A 122 16.51 -7.11 3.67
N LYS A 123 17.81 -7.38 3.55
CA LYS A 123 18.85 -6.35 3.69
C LYS A 123 19.30 -5.76 2.35
N GLY A 124 18.96 -6.40 1.24
CA GLY A 124 19.37 -5.96 -0.08
C GLY A 124 18.51 -4.84 -0.65
N TYR A 125 19.16 -3.84 -1.23
CA TYR A 125 18.53 -2.75 -2.00
C TYR A 125 19.28 -2.56 -3.30
N GLU A 126 18.56 -2.71 -4.41
CA GLU A 126 19.04 -2.43 -5.77
C GLU A 126 17.79 -2.26 -6.64
N SER A 127 17.86 -1.37 -7.62
CA SER A 127 16.78 -1.06 -8.55
C SER A 127 17.30 -1.18 -9.98
N ILE A 128 16.41 -1.07 -10.97
CA ILE A 128 16.85 -1.01 -12.37
C ILE A 128 17.65 0.25 -12.70
N TYR A 129 17.65 1.24 -11.80
CA TYR A 129 18.34 2.52 -11.95
C TYR A 129 19.72 2.54 -11.28
N GLY A 130 20.21 1.40 -10.79
CA GLY A 130 21.44 1.29 -10.01
C GLY A 130 21.16 0.92 -8.57
N SER A 131 21.56 1.76 -7.61
CA SER A 131 21.28 1.51 -6.18
C SER A 131 19.80 1.76 -5.84
N THR A 132 19.49 2.87 -5.18
CA THR A 132 18.13 3.26 -4.81
C THR A 132 17.62 4.41 -5.67
N PHE A 133 16.32 4.69 -5.62
CA PHE A 133 15.71 5.84 -6.27
C PHE A 133 14.77 6.62 -5.32
N PRO A 134 14.55 7.92 -5.60
CA PRO A 134 13.70 8.79 -4.77
C PRO A 134 12.25 8.33 -4.64
N ASP A 135 11.56 8.80 -3.60
CA ASP A 135 10.12 8.66 -3.46
C ASP A 135 9.41 9.49 -4.54
N GLU A 136 8.62 8.84 -5.39
CA GLU A 136 8.05 9.52 -6.56
C GLU A 136 6.86 10.41 -6.19
N ASN A 137 5.94 9.92 -5.37
CA ASN A 137 4.94 10.71 -4.63
C ASN A 137 4.15 9.81 -3.65
N PHE A 138 3.34 10.43 -2.78
CA PHE A 138 2.49 9.75 -1.79
C PHE A 138 0.99 10.04 -1.99
N ARG A 139 0.56 10.21 -3.26
CA ARG A 139 -0.83 10.56 -3.60
C ARG A 139 -1.80 9.42 -3.27
N VAL A 140 -1.41 8.19 -3.61
CA VAL A 140 -2.21 6.98 -3.36
C VAL A 140 -1.97 6.49 -1.94
N LYS A 141 -3.04 6.11 -1.24
CA LYS A 141 -3.02 5.72 0.17
C LYS A 141 -3.10 4.20 0.35
N HIS A 142 -2.69 3.71 1.51
CA HIS A 142 -2.82 2.32 1.93
C HIS A 142 -4.23 2.05 2.48
N SER A 143 -5.25 2.38 1.68
CA SER A 143 -6.65 2.48 2.13
C SER A 143 -7.38 1.14 2.26
N HIS A 144 -6.85 0.06 1.68
CA HIS A 144 -7.45 -1.28 1.71
C HIS A 144 -6.39 -2.39 1.62
N ALA A 145 -6.83 -3.65 1.79
CA ALA A 145 -5.99 -4.82 1.55
C ALA A 145 -5.68 -5.01 0.06
N GLY A 146 -4.53 -5.57 -0.27
CA GLY A 146 -4.08 -5.81 -1.64
C GLY A 146 -3.37 -4.62 -2.28
N VAL A 147 -3.15 -3.53 -1.54
CA VAL A 147 -2.28 -2.42 -1.99
C VAL A 147 -0.84 -2.92 -2.07
N VAL A 148 -0.17 -2.62 -3.19
CA VAL A 148 1.24 -2.93 -3.44
C VAL A 148 2.08 -1.67 -3.34
N SER A 149 3.12 -1.70 -2.51
CA SER A 149 3.87 -0.51 -2.11
C SER A 149 5.35 -0.82 -1.87
N MET A 150 6.20 0.19 -2.04
CA MET A 150 7.65 0.06 -1.96
C MET A 150 8.13 -0.06 -0.50
N VAL A 151 9.10 -0.94 -0.28
CA VAL A 151 9.91 -0.93 0.95
C VAL A 151 11.09 0.01 0.74
N ASN A 152 11.39 0.81 1.76
CA ASN A 152 12.54 1.68 1.83
C ASN A 152 13.23 1.56 3.20
N SER A 153 14.40 2.17 3.32
CA SER A 153 15.16 2.33 4.57
C SER A 153 15.17 3.78 5.06
N GLY A 154 14.08 4.52 4.81
CA GLY A 154 13.96 5.97 4.98
C GLY A 154 13.72 6.70 3.66
N PRO A 155 13.60 8.05 3.70
CA PRO A 155 13.28 8.85 2.52
C PRO A 155 14.22 8.56 1.34
N ASP A 156 13.65 8.53 0.14
CA ASP A 156 14.36 8.42 -1.13
C ASP A 156 15.26 7.17 -1.29
N SER A 157 14.88 6.06 -0.65
CA SER A 157 15.68 4.82 -0.64
C SER A 157 14.95 3.60 -1.24
N ASN A 158 14.09 3.84 -2.24
CA ASN A 158 13.38 2.76 -2.93
C ASN A 158 14.34 1.87 -3.73
N GLY A 159 14.20 0.56 -3.61
CA GLY A 159 15.00 -0.43 -4.34
C GLY A 159 14.12 -1.40 -5.14
N SER A 160 14.22 -2.68 -4.81
CA SER A 160 13.43 -3.76 -5.40
C SER A 160 12.48 -4.41 -4.38
N GLN A 161 12.66 -4.13 -3.09
CA GLN A 161 11.77 -4.67 -2.08
C GLN A 161 10.39 -4.00 -2.16
N PHE A 162 9.35 -4.82 -2.01
CA PHE A 162 7.96 -4.40 -2.01
C PHE A 162 7.17 -5.19 -0.97
N PHE A 163 5.99 -4.69 -0.63
CA PHE A 163 5.02 -5.43 0.17
C PHE A 163 3.62 -5.36 -0.43
N ILE A 164 2.82 -6.37 -0.11
CA ILE A 164 1.38 -6.43 -0.39
C ILE A 164 0.67 -6.44 0.96
N THR A 165 -0.21 -5.45 1.16
CA THR A 165 -1.02 -5.35 2.39
C THR A 165 -2.10 -6.41 2.44
N THR A 166 -2.42 -6.91 3.63
CA THR A 166 -3.57 -7.81 3.88
C THR A 166 -4.70 -7.12 4.66
N ILE A 167 -4.45 -5.89 5.12
CA ILE A 167 -5.42 -5.00 5.77
C ILE A 167 -5.18 -3.55 5.31
N LYS A 168 -6.12 -2.64 5.61
CA LYS A 168 -5.85 -1.20 5.54
C LYS A 168 -4.68 -0.83 6.47
N ALA A 169 -3.73 -0.05 5.96
CA ALA A 169 -2.48 0.28 6.66
C ALA A 169 -2.14 1.78 6.56
N SER A 170 -3.10 2.66 6.90
CA SER A 170 -2.96 4.11 6.74
C SER A 170 -1.82 4.76 7.54
N TRP A 171 -1.25 4.06 8.52
CA TRP A 171 -0.05 4.51 9.24
C TRP A 171 1.22 4.48 8.37
N LEU A 172 1.17 3.88 7.18
CA LEU A 172 2.25 3.89 6.19
C LEU A 172 2.14 5.02 5.17
N ASP A 173 1.04 5.79 5.21
CA ASP A 173 0.80 6.87 4.26
C ASP A 173 1.83 8.00 4.44
N GLY A 174 2.41 8.46 3.33
CA GLY A 174 3.46 9.49 3.35
C GLY A 174 4.88 8.95 3.55
N GLU A 175 5.02 7.66 3.86
CA GLU A 175 6.33 7.01 4.11
C GLU A 175 6.68 5.97 3.04
N HIS A 176 5.68 5.34 2.41
CA HIS A 176 5.88 4.29 1.42
C HIS A 176 5.10 4.60 0.13
N VAL A 177 5.78 4.53 -1.02
CA VAL A 177 5.18 4.80 -2.32
C VAL A 177 4.29 3.64 -2.76
N VAL A 178 2.98 3.88 -2.80
CA VAL A 178 2.00 2.95 -3.39
C VAL A 178 2.06 3.05 -4.91
N PHE A 179 2.20 1.92 -5.59
CA PHE A 179 2.36 1.88 -7.05
C PHE A 179 1.45 0.89 -7.78
N GLY A 180 0.63 0.12 -7.05
CA GLY A 180 -0.32 -0.80 -7.67
C GLY A 180 -1.27 -1.44 -6.67
N LYS A 181 -2.07 -2.37 -7.17
CA LYS A 181 -2.94 -3.24 -6.38
C LYS A 181 -3.03 -4.63 -6.98
N VAL A 182 -3.26 -5.62 -6.13
CA VAL A 182 -3.66 -6.95 -6.57
C VAL A 182 -5.05 -6.85 -7.21
N ILE A 183 -5.17 -7.37 -8.42
CA ILE A 183 -6.43 -7.43 -9.18
C ILE A 183 -6.97 -8.86 -9.30
N GLN A 184 -6.11 -9.87 -9.18
CA GLN A 184 -6.49 -11.30 -9.10
C GLN A 184 -5.51 -12.01 -8.16
N GLY A 185 -5.97 -13.07 -7.47
CA GLY A 185 -5.11 -13.86 -6.57
C GLY A 185 -4.97 -13.30 -5.14
N MET A 186 -5.91 -12.50 -4.64
CA MET A 186 -5.89 -12.06 -3.23
C MET A 186 -6.07 -13.23 -2.26
N ASP A 187 -6.79 -14.28 -2.65
CA ASP A 187 -6.87 -15.55 -1.93
C ASP A 187 -5.48 -16.22 -1.79
N THR A 188 -4.64 -16.15 -2.83
CA THR A 188 -3.24 -16.59 -2.76
C THR A 188 -2.46 -15.75 -1.74
N VAL A 189 -2.63 -14.42 -1.73
CA VAL A 189 -2.00 -13.52 -0.74
C VAL A 189 -2.40 -13.89 0.69
N TYR A 190 -3.69 -14.09 0.96
CA TYR A 190 -4.17 -14.50 2.28
C TYR A 190 -3.70 -15.91 2.67
N THR A 191 -3.60 -16.82 1.71
CA THR A 191 -3.08 -18.18 1.97
C THR A 191 -1.60 -18.16 2.32
N ILE A 192 -0.80 -17.29 1.69
CA ILE A 192 0.59 -17.03 2.08
C ILE A 192 0.64 -16.49 3.51
N GLU A 193 -0.14 -15.46 3.81
CA GLU A 193 -0.16 -14.82 5.13
C GLU A 193 -0.55 -15.80 6.24
N GLY A 194 -1.67 -16.53 6.08
CA GLY A 194 -2.17 -17.47 7.07
C GLY A 194 -1.34 -18.76 7.16
N GLY A 195 -0.79 -19.22 6.04
CA GLY A 195 -0.06 -20.47 5.93
C GLY A 195 1.42 -20.38 6.31
N ALA A 196 2.05 -19.22 6.13
CA ALA A 196 3.48 -19.00 6.38
C ALA A 196 3.79 -17.87 7.37
N GLY A 197 2.85 -16.96 7.64
CA GLY A 197 3.08 -15.76 8.43
C GLY A 197 3.33 -15.99 9.91
N THR A 198 3.97 -14.99 10.53
CA THR A 198 4.17 -14.92 11.99
C THR A 198 4.06 -13.49 12.48
N TYR A 199 3.85 -13.29 13.79
CA TYR A 199 3.88 -11.95 14.38
C TYR A 199 5.26 -11.27 14.31
N SER A 200 6.36 -12.04 14.31
CA SER A 200 7.72 -11.48 14.16
C SER A 200 8.08 -11.18 12.70
N GLY A 201 7.25 -11.60 11.75
CA GLY A 201 7.49 -11.47 10.33
C GLY A 201 8.37 -12.56 9.73
N LYS A 202 9.12 -13.35 10.51
CA LYS A 202 9.92 -14.45 9.95
C LYS A 202 8.98 -15.57 9.48
N PRO A 203 8.96 -15.96 8.20
CA PRO A 203 8.06 -17.00 7.71
C PRO A 203 8.35 -18.37 8.33
N ARG A 204 7.30 -19.17 8.57
CA ARG A 204 7.40 -20.58 9.01
C ARG A 204 7.64 -21.55 7.85
N LYS A 205 7.28 -21.13 6.64
CA LYS A 205 7.41 -21.89 5.40
C LYS A 205 8.15 -21.05 4.37
N LYS A 206 8.85 -21.70 3.45
CA LYS A 206 9.56 -21.01 2.38
C LYS A 206 8.55 -20.64 1.29
N VAL A 207 8.33 -19.34 1.08
CA VAL A 207 7.45 -18.81 0.04
C VAL A 207 8.31 -18.12 -1.01
N VAL A 208 8.15 -18.49 -2.28
CA VAL A 208 9.01 -18.04 -3.39
C VAL A 208 8.17 -17.62 -4.58
N ILE A 209 8.59 -16.56 -5.27
CA ILE A 209 8.10 -16.20 -6.60
C ILE A 209 8.73 -17.18 -7.59
N ALA A 210 8.00 -18.23 -7.97
CA ALA A 210 8.47 -19.29 -8.85
C ALA A 210 8.66 -18.80 -10.29
N GLU A 211 7.73 -17.99 -10.78
CA GLU A 211 7.79 -17.27 -12.06
C GLU A 211 7.23 -15.85 -11.90
N SER A 212 7.67 -14.94 -12.76
CA SER A 212 7.16 -13.58 -12.83
C SER A 212 7.22 -13.04 -14.25
N GLY A 213 6.39 -12.05 -14.56
CA GLY A 213 6.42 -11.41 -15.86
C GLY A 213 5.36 -10.33 -16.02
N GLU A 214 5.28 -9.77 -17.22
CA GLU A 214 4.27 -8.82 -17.64
C GLU A 214 3.21 -9.51 -18.49
N ILE A 215 1.94 -9.15 -18.29
CA ILE A 215 0.81 -9.62 -19.09
C ILE A 215 0.57 -8.60 -20.21
N PRO A 216 0.79 -8.96 -21.49
CA PRO A 216 0.55 -8.08 -22.63
C PRO A 216 -0.89 -7.55 -22.65
N LYS A 217 -1.08 -6.29 -23.04
CA LYS A 217 -2.42 -5.67 -23.13
C LYS A 217 -3.40 -6.46 -23.98
N SER A 218 -2.93 -7.17 -25.01
CA SER A 218 -3.78 -8.01 -25.86
C SER A 218 -4.42 -9.20 -25.14
N GLN A 219 -3.93 -9.58 -23.97
CA GLN A 219 -4.42 -10.71 -23.18
C GLN A 219 -5.28 -10.28 -21.99
N TRP A 220 -5.51 -8.97 -21.80
CA TRP A 220 -6.23 -8.48 -20.62
C TRP A 220 -7.70 -8.87 -20.56
N ASP A 221 -8.31 -9.09 -21.73
CA ASP A 221 -9.73 -9.43 -21.89
C ASP A 221 -9.97 -10.95 -21.91
N GLU A 222 -8.91 -11.77 -22.03
CA GLU A 222 -9.01 -13.23 -22.06
C GLU A 222 -9.15 -13.85 -20.66
N GLU A 223 -8.80 -13.10 -19.60
CA GLU A 223 -8.76 -13.53 -18.20
C GLU A 223 -9.87 -12.91 -17.33
N SER A 224 -10.92 -12.31 -17.95
CA SER A 224 -12.01 -11.60 -17.26
C SER A 224 -13.22 -12.48 -16.94
#